data_AF-A0A7Y3F4R8-F1
#
_entry.id   AF-A0A7Y3F4R8-F1
#
_cell.length_a   1.000
_cell.length_b   1.000
_cell.length_c   1.000
_cell.angle_alpha   90.00
_cell.angle_beta   90.00
_cell.angle_gamma   90.00
#
_symmetry.space_group_name_H-M   'P 1'
#
loop_
_entity.id
_entity.type
_entity.pdbx_description
1 polymer ?
#
loop_
_entity_poly.entity_id
_entity_poly.type
_entity_poly.pdbx_seq_one_letter_code
_entity_poly.pdbx_strand_id
1 'polypeptide(L)'
;GGSPLEDFTNRSYKGKSATTINMTDMQLVNDTKTKIGDKPLILIVKVAKPMIFSEIEKSASSILIHMGVQDQALMELITGEAEPSALLPFQMPADMKTVEEQFEDVPRDMTPYKDTNGNLYDFAFGMNWDGVISDDRVKRYK
;
A
#
# COMPACT_ATOMS: atom_id res chain seq x y z
N GLY A 1 -5.61 -26.62 -13.25
CA GLY A 1 -5.46 -25.98 -14.56
C GLY A 1 -4.11 -25.32 -14.70
N GLY A 2 -3.08 -26.09 -15.03
CA GLY A 2 -1.72 -25.61 -15.28
C GLY A 2 -0.64 -26.46 -14.62
N SER A 3 -0.95 -27.06 -13.47
CA SER A 3 -0.10 -28.06 -12.81
C SER A 3 -0.48 -29.48 -13.26
N PRO A 4 0.49 -30.40 -13.47
CA PRO A 4 0.23 -31.83 -13.66
C PRO A 4 -0.51 -32.50 -12.48
N LEU A 5 -0.58 -31.82 -11.33
CA LEU A 5 -1.22 -32.29 -10.11
C LEU A 5 -2.69 -31.85 -9.97
N GLU A 6 -3.19 -31.02 -10.89
CA GLU A 6 -4.58 -30.56 -10.87
C GLU A 6 -5.43 -31.39 -11.83
N ASP A 7 -6.62 -31.82 -11.39
CA ASP A 7 -7.56 -32.65 -12.16
C ASP A 7 -8.49 -31.85 -13.10
N PHE A 8 -8.36 -30.52 -13.12
CA PHE A 8 -9.17 -29.62 -13.94
C PHE A 8 -8.33 -28.88 -15.00
N THR A 9 -8.90 -28.70 -16.19
CA THR A 9 -8.26 -27.99 -17.32
C THR A 9 -8.58 -26.49 -17.35
N ASN A 10 -9.68 -26.05 -16.73
CA ASN A 10 -10.11 -24.66 -16.71
C ASN A 10 -9.23 -23.78 -15.80
N ARG A 11 -8.48 -22.85 -16.39
CA ARG A 11 -7.57 -21.95 -15.65
C ARG A 11 -8.25 -20.69 -15.12
N SER A 12 -9.53 -20.47 -15.42
CA SER A 12 -10.25 -19.26 -15.03
C SER A 12 -10.26 -19.06 -13.52
N TYR A 13 -10.16 -17.80 -13.10
CA TYR A 13 -10.35 -17.37 -11.72
C TYR A 13 -11.84 -17.16 -11.37
N LYS A 14 -12.75 -17.27 -12.35
CA LYS A 14 -14.20 -17.05 -12.15
C LYS A 14 -14.76 -17.89 -11.00
N GLY A 15 -15.31 -17.21 -9.99
CA GLY A 15 -15.92 -17.83 -8.81
C GLY A 15 -14.93 -18.35 -7.77
N LYS A 16 -13.64 -18.05 -7.91
CA LYS A 16 -12.61 -18.30 -6.89
C LYS A 16 -12.43 -17.05 -6.02
N SER A 17 -11.88 -17.24 -4.84
CA SER A 17 -11.45 -16.18 -3.94
C SER A 17 -10.07 -16.49 -3.38
N ALA A 18 -9.33 -15.46 -2.98
CA ALA A 18 -8.03 -15.58 -2.35
C ALA A 18 -8.09 -15.14 -0.88
N THR A 19 -7.37 -15.87 -0.02
CA THR A 19 -7.11 -15.44 1.36
C THR A 19 -5.73 -14.81 1.42
N THR A 20 -5.64 -13.61 2.00
CA THR A 20 -4.38 -12.88 2.11
C THR A 20 -3.52 -13.40 3.26
N ILE A 21 -2.19 -13.32 3.09
CA ILE A 21 -1.21 -13.81 4.07
C ILE A 21 -0.82 -12.75 5.10
N ASN A 22 -1.18 -11.48 4.89
CA ASN A 22 -0.76 -10.34 5.70
C ASN A 22 -1.66 -10.06 6.92
N MET A 23 -2.58 -10.98 7.24
CA MET A 23 -3.48 -10.85 8.39
C MET A 23 -2.72 -10.68 9.71
N THR A 24 -1.60 -11.39 9.87
CA THR A 24 -0.74 -11.29 11.07
C THR A 24 -0.08 -9.92 11.19
N ASP A 25 0.30 -9.30 10.06
CA ASP A 25 0.91 -7.96 10.06
C ASP A 25 -0.12 -6.90 10.46
N MET A 26 -1.34 -7.00 9.94
CA MET A 26 -2.45 -6.14 10.34
C MET A 26 -2.75 -6.25 11.84
N GLN A 27 -2.82 -7.48 12.37
CA GLN A 27 -3.01 -7.72 13.81
C GLN A 27 -1.88 -7.11 14.63
N LEU A 28 -0.63 -7.29 14.22
CA LEU A 28 0.53 -6.71 14.89
C LEU A 28 0.43 -5.19 15.00
N VAL A 29 0.01 -4.50 13.94
CA VAL A 29 -0.14 -3.04 13.94
C VAL A 29 -1.23 -2.61 14.94
N ASN A 30 -2.39 -3.25 14.90
CA ASN A 30 -3.52 -2.91 15.76
C ASN A 30 -3.27 -3.23 17.24
N ASP A 31 -2.62 -4.36 17.52
CA ASP A 31 -2.19 -4.75 18.86
C ASP A 31 -1.13 -3.79 19.40
N THR A 32 -0.16 -3.40 18.56
CA THR A 32 0.86 -2.42 18.93
C THR A 32 0.23 -1.08 19.27
N LYS A 33 -0.69 -0.59 18.43
CA LYS A 33 -1.40 0.67 18.70
C LYS A 33 -2.16 0.61 20.02
N THR A 34 -2.84 -0.50 20.29
CA THR A 34 -3.55 -0.71 21.56
C THR A 34 -2.60 -0.66 22.76
N LYS A 35 -1.41 -1.27 22.66
CA LYS A 35 -0.41 -1.32 23.75
C LYS A 35 0.28 0.01 24.03
N ILE A 36 0.57 0.79 22.99
CA ILE A 36 1.25 2.09 23.16
C ILE A 36 0.29 3.22 23.56
N GLY A 37 -1.02 3.01 23.40
CA GLY A 37 -2.07 3.98 23.70
C GLY A 37 -1.99 5.23 22.82
N ASP A 38 -1.92 6.40 23.45
CA ASP A 38 -1.94 7.70 22.77
C ASP A 38 -0.60 8.08 22.13
N LYS A 39 0.45 7.28 22.33
CA LYS A 39 1.76 7.56 21.71
C LYS A 39 1.64 7.50 20.17
N PRO A 40 2.38 8.37 19.46
CA PRO A 40 2.41 8.32 18.00
C PRO A 40 3.06 7.02 17.52
N LEU A 41 2.46 6.39 16.51
CA LEU A 41 2.98 5.20 15.85
C LEU A 41 3.48 5.57 14.46
N ILE A 42 4.79 5.46 14.23
CA ILE A 42 5.37 5.53 12.89
C ILE A 42 5.43 4.11 12.34
N LEU A 43 4.66 3.84 11.29
CA LEU A 43 4.61 2.54 10.65
C LEU A 43 5.50 2.52 9.41
N ILE A 44 6.43 1.57 9.34
CA ILE A 44 7.26 1.34 8.15
C ILE A 44 6.77 0.07 7.48
N VAL A 45 6.31 0.17 6.24
CA VAL A 45 5.74 -0.94 5.48
C VAL A 45 6.64 -1.28 4.31
N LYS A 46 7.17 -2.50 4.31
CA LYS A 46 7.83 -3.07 3.14
C LYS A 46 6.76 -3.59 2.18
N VAL A 47 6.57 -2.89 1.07
CA VAL A 47 5.54 -3.21 0.08
C VAL A 47 6.20 -3.80 -1.16
N ALA A 48 5.70 -4.95 -1.62
CA ALA A 48 6.08 -5.55 -2.90
C ALA A 48 4.96 -5.47 -3.96
N LYS A 49 3.71 -5.32 -3.51
CA LYS A 49 2.50 -5.28 -4.34
C LYS A 49 1.48 -4.33 -3.69
N PRO A 50 0.51 -3.79 -4.45
CA PRO A 50 -0.59 -3.05 -3.86
C PRO A 50 -1.23 -3.77 -2.67
N MET A 51 -1.56 -3.04 -1.62
CA MET A 51 -2.18 -3.57 -0.41
C MET A 51 -3.33 -2.69 0.06
N ILE A 52 -4.17 -3.25 0.93
CA ILE A 52 -5.33 -2.55 1.50
C ILE A 52 -4.90 -1.83 2.78
N PHE A 53 -5.02 -0.50 2.79
CA PHE A 53 -4.62 0.35 3.92
C PHE A 53 -5.71 0.52 4.97
N SER A 54 -6.97 0.27 4.61
CA SER A 54 -8.13 0.54 5.47
C SER A 54 -8.08 -0.16 6.84
N GLU A 55 -7.36 -1.27 6.93
CA GLU A 55 -7.23 -2.07 8.15
C GLU A 55 -6.15 -1.57 9.12
N ILE A 56 -5.22 -0.72 8.65
CA ILE A 56 -4.03 -0.31 9.42
C ILE A 56 -3.84 1.22 9.51
N GLU A 57 -4.40 1.99 8.57
CA GLU A 57 -4.11 3.43 8.46
C GLU A 57 -4.47 4.20 9.72
N LYS A 58 -5.65 3.93 10.29
CA LYS A 58 -6.14 4.60 11.52
C LYS A 58 -5.27 4.35 12.75
N SER A 59 -4.48 3.28 12.73
CA SER A 59 -3.60 2.92 13.84
C SER A 59 -2.26 3.66 13.79
N ALA A 60 -1.89 4.18 12.61
CA ALA A 60 -0.63 4.87 12.40
C ALA A 60 -0.79 6.40 12.46
N SER A 61 0.19 7.07 13.04
CA SER A 61 0.32 8.54 12.96
C SER A 61 1.04 8.97 11.69
N SER A 62 1.90 8.11 11.16
CA SER A 62 2.59 8.30 9.89
C SER A 62 2.93 6.94 9.29
N ILE A 63 2.87 6.84 7.97
CA ILE A 63 3.17 5.61 7.24
C ILE A 63 4.29 5.90 6.25
N LEU A 64 5.42 5.23 6.42
CA LEU A 64 6.50 5.19 5.45
C LEU A 64 6.43 3.88 4.70
N ILE A 65 6.36 3.94 3.37
CA ILE A 65 6.41 2.75 2.52
C ILE A 65 7.78 2.66 1.86
N HIS A 66 8.28 1.44 1.70
CA HIS A 66 9.48 1.19 0.91
C HIS A 66 9.39 -0.14 0.15
N MET A 67 10.14 -0.25 -0.94
CA MET A 67 10.14 -1.44 -1.80
C MET A 67 11.47 -2.20 -1.70
N GLY A 68 11.98 -2.35 -0.48
CA GLY A 68 13.24 -3.08 -0.23
C GLY A 68 14.52 -2.22 -0.25
N VAL A 69 14.43 -0.95 0.15
CA VAL A 69 15.60 -0.10 0.41
C VAL A 69 16.37 -0.52 1.66
N GLN A 70 17.59 0.01 1.82
CA GLN A 70 18.44 -0.21 3.00
C GLN A 70 17.89 0.49 4.25
N ASP A 71 18.08 -0.12 5.42
CA ASP A 71 17.63 0.43 6.69
C ASP A 71 18.20 1.83 6.98
N GLN A 72 19.44 2.08 6.56
CA GLN A 72 20.08 3.39 6.68
C GLN A 72 19.25 4.51 6.03
N ALA A 73 18.72 4.28 4.82
CA ALA A 73 17.88 5.26 4.13
C ALA A 73 16.55 5.49 4.85
N LEU A 74 15.99 4.45 5.49
CA LEU A 74 14.79 4.60 6.32
C LEU A 74 15.08 5.45 7.55
N MET A 75 16.23 5.23 8.19
CA MET A 75 16.64 6.02 9.36
C MET A 75 16.87 7.49 9.00
N GLU A 76 17.54 7.78 7.87
CA GLU A 76 17.74 9.15 7.38
C GLU A 76 16.43 9.90 7.14
N LEU A 77 15.40 9.22 6.62
CA LEU A 77 14.07 9.82 6.45
C LEU A 77 13.37 10.06 7.79
N ILE A 78 13.47 9.12 8.73
CA ILE A 78 12.80 9.20 10.04
C ILE A 78 13.45 10.25 10.95
N THR A 79 14.78 10.39 10.89
CA THR A 79 15.52 11.40 11.67
C THR A 79 15.46 12.78 11.02
N GLY A 80 14.96 12.88 9.79
CA GLY A 80 14.85 14.13 9.05
C GLY A 80 16.15 14.57 8.39
N GLU A 81 17.13 13.67 8.22
CA GLU A 81 18.35 13.95 7.46
C GLU A 81 18.09 14.04 5.95
N ALA A 82 17.04 13.38 5.46
CA ALA A 82 16.60 13.44 4.07
C ALA A 82 15.08 13.65 3.98
N GLU A 83 14.66 14.40 2.96
CA GLU A 83 13.23 14.62 2.68
C GLU A 83 12.69 13.53 1.73
N PRO A 84 11.51 12.94 2.03
CA PRO A 84 10.89 11.98 1.13
C PRO A 84 10.42 12.67 -0.15
N SER A 85 10.69 12.05 -1.30
CA SER A 85 10.34 12.60 -2.62
C SER A 85 9.76 11.55 -3.58
N ALA A 86 9.52 10.33 -3.08
CA ALA A 86 9.06 9.20 -3.88
C ALA A 86 7.58 9.35 -4.28
N LEU A 87 7.25 8.79 -5.44
CA LEU A 87 5.87 8.72 -5.95
C LEU A 87 5.48 7.26 -6.17
N LEU A 88 4.22 6.93 -5.92
CA LEU A 88 3.67 5.58 -6.07
C LEU A 88 3.72 5.12 -7.53
N PRO A 89 4.27 3.93 -7.82
CA PRO A 89 4.29 3.37 -9.17
C PRO A 89 3.01 2.56 -9.50
N PHE A 90 2.06 2.45 -8.58
CA PHE A 90 0.78 1.76 -8.76
C PHE A 90 -0.30 2.34 -7.84
N GLN A 91 -1.56 2.04 -8.13
CA GLN A 91 -2.70 2.34 -7.26
C GLN A 91 -2.71 1.43 -6.03
N MET A 92 -2.99 1.99 -4.85
CA MET A 92 -3.33 1.21 -3.67
C MET A 92 -4.85 1.00 -3.64
N PRO A 93 -5.36 -0.23 -3.67
CA PRO A 93 -6.80 -0.50 -3.75
C PRO A 93 -7.53 -0.08 -2.47
N ALA A 94 -8.76 0.40 -2.62
CA ALA A 94 -9.63 0.73 -1.49
C ALA A 94 -10.02 -0.49 -0.65
N ASP A 95 -10.27 -1.64 -1.29
CA ASP A 95 -10.72 -2.88 -0.69
C ASP A 95 -10.45 -4.12 -1.58
N MET A 96 -10.72 -5.32 -1.06
CA MET A 96 -10.55 -6.57 -1.82
C MET A 96 -11.49 -6.65 -3.01
N LYS A 97 -12.67 -6.03 -2.93
CA LYS A 97 -13.61 -6.02 -4.06
C LYS A 97 -12.98 -5.33 -5.27
N THR A 98 -12.32 -4.20 -5.04
CA THR A 98 -11.58 -3.45 -6.05
C THR A 98 -10.48 -4.30 -6.69
N VAL A 99 -9.80 -5.15 -5.91
CA VAL A 99 -8.77 -6.06 -6.43
C VAL A 99 -9.38 -7.17 -7.28
N GLU A 100 -10.51 -7.73 -6.86
CA GLU A 100 -11.17 -8.85 -7.56
C GLU A 100 -11.91 -8.41 -8.84
N GLU A 101 -12.34 -7.15 -8.91
CA GLU A 101 -12.98 -6.55 -10.09
C GLU A 101 -11.98 -5.97 -11.11
N GLN A 102 -10.70 -5.94 -10.74
CA GLN A 102 -9.60 -5.43 -11.57
C GLN A 102 -9.43 -6.29 -12.84
N PHE A 103 -9.29 -5.64 -13.99
CA PHE A 103 -8.97 -6.26 -15.26
C PHE A 103 -7.47 -6.44 -15.40
N GLU A 104 -7.01 -7.69 -15.42
CA GLU A 104 -5.58 -8.04 -15.43
C GLU A 104 -4.75 -7.38 -16.55
N ASP A 105 -5.39 -6.95 -17.63
CA ASP A 105 -4.79 -6.31 -18.81
C ASP A 105 -4.97 -4.78 -18.88
N VAL A 106 -5.76 -4.18 -17.99
CA VAL A 106 -5.99 -2.73 -17.96
C VAL A 106 -5.15 -2.09 -16.85
N PRO A 107 -4.25 -1.16 -17.17
CA PRO A 107 -3.49 -0.46 -16.14
C PRO A 107 -4.38 0.58 -15.44
N ARG A 108 -4.24 0.69 -14.12
CA ARG A 108 -4.79 1.78 -13.29
C ARG A 108 -6.33 1.84 -13.27
N ASP A 109 -6.98 0.69 -13.28
CA ASP A 109 -8.44 0.51 -13.25
C ASP A 109 -8.99 0.25 -11.84
N MET A 110 -8.16 0.33 -10.80
CA MET A 110 -8.60 0.17 -9.42
C MET A 110 -9.12 1.49 -8.86
N THR A 111 -10.10 1.41 -7.96
CA THR A 111 -10.49 2.53 -7.10
C THR A 111 -9.41 2.74 -6.02
N PRO A 112 -8.71 3.88 -6.00
CA PRO A 112 -7.65 4.12 -5.03
C PRO A 112 -8.20 4.29 -3.61
N TYR A 113 -7.44 3.83 -2.62
CA TYR A 113 -7.73 4.07 -1.21
C TYR A 113 -7.67 5.58 -0.89
N LYS A 114 -8.65 6.04 -0.10
CA LYS A 114 -8.71 7.40 0.44
C LYS A 114 -8.47 7.36 1.94
N ASP A 115 -7.44 8.04 2.41
CA ASP A 115 -7.10 8.11 3.83
C ASP A 115 -8.04 9.05 4.61
N THR A 116 -7.85 9.11 5.93
CA THR A 116 -8.66 9.96 6.82
C THR A 116 -8.44 11.46 6.59
N ASN A 117 -7.31 11.86 6.02
CA ASN A 117 -6.96 13.23 5.64
C ASN A 117 -7.49 13.61 4.24
N GLY A 118 -8.05 12.66 3.50
CA GLY A 118 -8.60 12.85 2.18
C GLY A 118 -7.62 12.68 1.02
N ASN A 119 -6.40 12.20 1.29
CA ASN A 119 -5.43 11.88 0.26
C ASN A 119 -5.81 10.59 -0.47
N LEU A 120 -5.61 10.57 -1.79
CA LEU A 120 -5.84 9.39 -2.63
C LEU A 120 -4.51 8.73 -2.93
N TYR A 121 -4.37 7.45 -2.57
CA TYR A 121 -3.15 6.66 -2.82
C TYR A 121 -3.17 6.09 -4.24
N ASP A 122 -3.24 7.00 -5.21
CA ASP A 122 -3.28 6.72 -6.64
C ASP A 122 -1.85 6.66 -7.23
N PHE A 123 -1.75 6.27 -8.50
CA PHE A 123 -0.51 6.37 -9.25
C PHE A 123 0.05 7.80 -9.19
N ALA A 124 1.37 7.91 -9.04
CA ALA A 124 2.10 9.15 -8.86
C ALA A 124 1.74 9.96 -7.59
N PHE A 125 1.04 9.37 -6.61
CA PHE A 125 0.87 9.99 -5.29
C PHE A 125 2.15 9.84 -4.44
N GLY A 126 2.49 10.89 -3.69
CA GLY A 126 3.60 10.89 -2.73
C GLY A 126 3.54 12.15 -1.88
N MET A 127 4.22 12.12 -0.74
CA MET A 127 4.29 13.26 0.18
C MET A 127 5.74 13.58 0.54
N ASN A 128 5.99 14.87 0.73
CA ASN A 128 7.22 15.42 1.29
C ASN A 128 6.89 16.24 2.55
N TRP A 129 7.83 17.01 3.10
CA TRP A 129 7.57 17.79 4.32
C TRP A 129 6.59 18.95 4.11
N ASP A 130 6.47 19.42 2.86
CA ASP A 130 5.51 20.44 2.46
C ASP A 130 4.10 19.89 2.15
N GLY A 131 3.91 18.56 2.18
CA GLY A 131 2.62 17.89 1.96
C GLY A 131 2.60 17.05 0.69
N VAL A 132 1.48 17.07 -0.04
CA VAL A 132 1.31 16.26 -1.26
C VAL A 132 2.17 16.82 -2.39
N ILE A 133 3.01 15.98 -2.99
CA ILE A 133 3.90 16.37 -4.08
C ILE A 133 3.07 16.69 -5.33
N SER A 134 3.35 17.84 -5.96
CA SER A 134 2.70 18.32 -7.19
C SER A 134 3.70 18.97 -8.15
N ASP A 135 4.80 18.25 -8.42
CA ASP A 135 5.88 18.69 -9.30
C ASP A 135 5.69 18.22 -10.75
N ASP A 136 6.70 18.47 -11.60
CA ASP A 136 6.64 18.12 -13.02
C ASP A 136 6.60 16.61 -13.28
N ARG A 137 7.04 15.77 -12.34
CA ARG A 137 6.92 14.31 -12.45
C ARG A 137 5.46 13.91 -12.34
N VAL A 138 4.73 14.47 -11.37
CA VAL A 138 3.30 14.23 -11.21
C VAL A 138 2.54 14.66 -12.48
N LYS A 139 2.82 15.86 -13.00
CA LYS A 139 2.19 16.35 -14.25
C LYS A 139 2.49 15.48 -15.47
N ARG A 140 3.68 14.86 -15.52
CA ARG A 140 4.11 14.03 -16.65
C ARG A 140 3.47 12.65 -16.64
N TYR A 141 3.28 12.07 -15.45
CA TYR A 141 2.87 10.68 -15.29
C TYR A 141 1.37 10.50 -15.05
N LYS A 142 0.71 11.53 -14.51
CA LYS A 142 -0.73 11.51 -14.21
C LYS A 142 -1.58 11.76 -15.45
#